data_AF-A0A7Y1Z576-F1
#
_entry.id   AF-A0A7Y1Z576-F1
#
_cell.length_a   1.000
_cell.length_b   1.000
_cell.length_c   1.000
_cell.angle_alpha   90.00
_cell.angle_beta   90.00
_cell.angle_gamma   90.00
#
_symmetry.space_group_name_H-M   'P 1'
#
loop_
_entity.id
_entity.type
_entity.pdbx_description
1 polymer ?
#
loop_
_entity_poly.entity_id
_entity_poly.type
_entity_poly.pdbx_seq_one_letter_code
_entity_poly.pdbx_strand_id
1 'polypeptide(L)'
;MLDLFYQGGPLFMSILTILLLAVLVSFWKFPKWTKELGLLALAIGILGQIIGLYGAFKGIEEMGEVSQSMMAGGIKVSSITTMYGILIYILSIALRLIKKSLA
;
A
#
# COMPACT_ATOMS: atom_id res chain seq x y z
N MET A 1 15.40 -0.55 -3.27
CA MET A 1 13.98 -0.87 -3.62
C MET A 1 13.49 -2.11 -2.89
N LEU A 2 14.25 -3.22 -2.94
CA LEU A 2 13.96 -4.39 -2.10
C LEU A 2 13.93 -4.04 -0.60
N ASP A 3 14.78 -3.12 -0.15
CA ASP A 3 14.78 -2.69 1.26
C ASP A 3 13.45 -2.06 1.68
N LEU A 4 12.83 -1.25 0.82
CA LEU A 4 11.51 -0.67 1.09
C LEU A 4 10.43 -1.75 1.12
N PHE A 5 10.54 -2.78 0.27
CA PHE A 5 9.64 -3.92 0.29
C PHE A 5 9.71 -4.69 1.62
N TYR A 6 10.91 -4.97 2.11
CA TYR A 6 11.07 -5.65 3.40
C TYR A 6 10.66 -4.76 4.58
N GLN A 7 10.99 -3.47 4.54
CA GLN A 7 10.60 -2.50 5.57
C GLN A 7 9.08 -2.32 5.66
N GLY A 8 8.38 -2.28 4.51
CA GLY A 8 6.91 -2.15 4.46
C GLY A 8 6.13 -3.39 4.89
N GLY A 9 6.81 -4.44 5.34
CA GLY A 9 6.19 -5.70 5.77
C GLY A 9 5.95 -6.65 4.59
N PRO A 10 6.69 -7.78 4.50
CA PRO A 10 6.63 -8.68 3.34
C PRO A 10 5.23 -9.20 3.02
N LEU A 11 4.38 -9.41 4.02
CA LEU A 11 3.01 -9.89 3.84
C LEU A 11 2.16 -8.89 3.04
N PHE A 12 2.02 -7.66 3.53
CA PHE A 12 1.22 -6.64 2.85
C PHE A 12 1.82 -6.25 1.50
N MET A 13 3.15 -6.15 1.43
CA MET A 13 3.85 -5.80 0.20
C MET A 13 3.69 -6.88 -0.88
N SER A 14 3.63 -8.17 -0.50
CA SER A 14 3.31 -9.26 -1.44
C SER A 14 1.88 -9.17 -1.96
N ILE A 15 0.90 -8.91 -1.07
CA ILE A 15 -0.50 -8.74 -1.47
C ILE A 15 -0.64 -7.55 -2.43
N LEU A 16 -0.02 -6.41 -2.12
CA LEU A 16 -0.03 -5.23 -2.99
C LEU A 16 0.60 -5.52 -4.35
N THR A 17 1.68 -6.30 -4.40
CA THR A 17 2.32 -6.70 -5.66
C THR A 17 1.40 -7.59 -6.50
N ILE A 18 0.68 -8.52 -5.89
CA ILE A 18 -0.31 -9.35 -6.59
C ILE A 18 -1.45 -8.47 -7.12
N LEU A 19 -1.94 -7.51 -6.32
CA LEU A 19 -2.98 -6.58 -6.75
C LEU A 19 -2.51 -5.67 -7.90
N LEU A 20 -1.25 -5.23 -7.90
CA LEU A 20 -0.66 -4.50 -9.02
C LEU A 20 -0.70 -5.34 -10.31
N LEU A 21 -0.25 -6.59 -10.25
CA LEU A 21 -0.32 -7.49 -11.41
C LEU A 21 -1.77 -7.71 -11.87
N ALA A 22 -2.71 -7.85 -10.94
CA ALA A 22 -4.13 -7.97 -11.25
C ALA A 22 -4.70 -6.71 -11.93
N VAL A 23 -4.33 -5.51 -11.49
CA VAL A 23 -4.69 -4.23 -12.13
C VAL A 23 -4.15 -4.14 -13.55
N LEU A 24 -2.91 -4.58 -13.78
CA LEU A 24 -2.34 -4.65 -15.12
C LEU A 24 -3.16 -5.61 -15.98
N VAL A 25 -3.35 -6.87 -15.56
CA VAL A 25 -4.12 -7.86 -16.34
C VAL A 25 -5.56 -7.41 -16.60
N SER A 26 -6.22 -6.78 -15.63
CA SER A 26 -7.61 -6.32 -15.76
C SER A 26 -7.75 -5.23 -16.82
N PHE A 27 -6.74 -4.39 -17.05
CA PHE A 27 -6.79 -3.37 -18.08
C PHE A 27 -7.11 -3.93 -19.47
N TRP A 28 -6.59 -5.11 -19.83
CA TRP A 28 -6.91 -5.75 -21.12
C TRP A 28 -8.17 -6.62 -21.05
N LYS A 29 -8.30 -7.47 -20.03
CA LYS A 29 -9.30 -8.54 -19.99
C LYS A 29 -10.62 -8.16 -19.32
N PHE A 30 -10.57 -7.31 -18.29
CA PHE A 30 -11.73 -6.94 -17.46
C PHE A 30 -11.67 -5.45 -17.05
N PRO A 31 -11.79 -4.51 -18.00
CA PRO A 31 -11.51 -3.09 -17.75
C PRO A 31 -12.44 -2.44 -16.71
N LYS A 32 -13.62 -3.04 -16.47
CA LYS A 32 -14.57 -2.62 -15.43
C LYS A 32 -14.09 -2.88 -14.02
N TRP A 33 -13.05 -3.70 -13.81
CA TRP A 33 -12.54 -4.09 -12.49
C TRP A 33 -11.23 -3.37 -12.13
N THR A 34 -10.62 -2.66 -13.09
CA THR A 34 -9.30 -2.05 -12.91
C THR A 34 -9.28 -1.07 -11.74
N LYS A 35 -10.26 -0.16 -11.65
CA LYS A 35 -10.31 0.83 -10.56
C LYS A 35 -10.64 0.17 -9.21
N GLU A 36 -11.48 -0.85 -9.23
CA GLU A 36 -11.99 -1.57 -8.08
C GLU A 36 -10.84 -2.35 -7.42
N LEU A 37 -9.98 -3.00 -8.23
CA LEU A 37 -8.74 -3.62 -7.77
C LEU A 37 -7.73 -2.60 -7.23
N GLY A 38 -7.61 -1.44 -7.86
CA GLY A 38 -6.77 -0.36 -7.35
C GLY A 38 -7.27 0.19 -6.01
N LEU A 39 -8.59 0.34 -5.84
CA LEU A 39 -9.20 0.79 -4.59
C LEU A 39 -8.95 -0.24 -3.48
N LEU A 40 -9.04 -1.53 -3.81
CA LEU A 40 -8.66 -2.60 -2.89
C LEU A 40 -7.18 -2.50 -2.50
N ALA A 41 -6.27 -2.20 -3.44
CA ALA A 41 -4.86 -1.99 -3.12
C ALA A 41 -4.64 -0.80 -2.17
N LEU A 42 -5.36 0.30 -2.35
CA LEU A 42 -5.33 1.42 -1.40
C LEU A 42 -5.81 0.99 -0.01
N ALA A 43 -6.94 0.28 0.08
CA ALA A 43 -7.49 -0.19 1.34
C ALA A 43 -6.52 -1.14 2.08
N ILE A 44 -5.90 -2.08 1.37
CA ILE A 44 -4.88 -2.97 1.93
C ILE A 44 -3.63 -2.19 2.36
N GLY A 45 -3.21 -1.18 1.61
CA GLY A 45 -2.10 -0.30 1.98
C GLY A 45 -2.34 0.40 3.32
N ILE A 46 -3.51 1.02 3.48
CA ILE A 46 -3.95 1.69 4.71
C ILE A 46 -4.04 0.68 5.87
N LEU A 47 -4.62 -0.50 5.63
CA LEU A 47 -4.71 -1.56 6.64
C LEU A 47 -3.32 -1.98 7.15
N GLY A 48 -2.37 -2.19 6.24
CA GLY A 48 -1.00 -2.54 6.58
C GLY A 48 -0.33 -1.47 7.44
N GLN A 49 -0.54 -0.19 7.13
CA GLN A 49 -0.02 0.91 7.95
C GLN A 49 -0.66 0.95 9.34
N ILE A 50 -1.98 0.76 9.46
CA ILE A 50 -2.67 0.73 10.76
C ILE A 50 -2.10 -0.39 11.63
N ILE A 51 -1.88 -1.57 11.07
CA ILE A 51 -1.30 -2.71 11.80
C ILE A 51 0.15 -2.42 12.21
N GLY A 52 0.95 -1.82 11.33
CA GLY A 52 2.33 -1.41 11.64
C GLY A 52 2.41 -0.37 12.76
N LEU A 53 1.56 0.67 12.70
CA LEU A 53 1.47 1.69 13.74
C LEU A 53 0.94 1.12 15.06
N TYR A 54 -0.04 0.24 15.02
CA TYR A 54 -0.55 -0.44 16.22
C TYR A 54 0.56 -1.22 16.94
N GLY A 55 1.37 -1.99 16.19
CA GLY A 55 2.53 -2.69 16.76
C GLY A 55 3.58 -1.73 17.33
N ALA A 56 3.87 -0.63 16.63
CA ALA A 56 4.79 0.39 17.12
C ALA A 56 4.30 1.06 18.42
N PHE A 57 3.02 1.43 18.49
CA PHE A 57 2.43 2.05 19.67
C PHE A 57 2.36 1.09 20.85
N LYS A 58 2.06 -0.19 20.62
CA LYS A 58 2.13 -1.22 21.68
C LYS A 58 3.54 -1.32 22.27
N GLY A 59 4.57 -1.31 21.42
CA GLY A 59 5.96 -1.30 21.90
C GLY A 59 6.31 -0.04 22.70
N ILE A 60 5.77 1.11 22.32
CA ILE A 60 5.95 2.38 23.07
C ILE A 60 5.27 2.29 24.44
N GLU A 61 4.04 1.76 24.51
CA GLU A 61 3.30 1.56 25.76
C GLU A 61 4.06 0.68 26.76
N GLU A 62 4.72 -0.38 26.27
CA GLU A 62 5.51 -1.30 27.11
C GLU A 62 6.84 -0.71 27.59
N MET A 63 7.48 0.15 26.79
CA MET A 63 8.81 0.74 27.11
C MET A 63 8.74 2.06 27.88
N GLY A 64 7.63 2.78 27.81
CA GLY A 64 7.48 4.12 28.39
C GLY A 64 8.10 5.20 27.50
N GLU A 65 9.27 5.72 27.86
CA GLU A 65 9.90 6.84 27.14
C GLU A 65 10.57 6.39 25.83
N VAL A 66 10.23 7.05 24.72
CA VAL A 66 10.88 6.85 23.42
C VAL A 66 11.34 8.17 22.83
N SER A 67 12.47 8.15 22.12
CA SER A 67 12.98 9.34 21.43
C SER A 67 12.08 9.74 20.25
N GLN A 68 12.03 11.05 19.95
CA GLN A 68 11.31 11.56 18.77
C GLN A 68 11.80 10.93 17.46
N SER A 69 13.11 10.67 17.36
CA SER A 69 13.71 10.00 16.20
C SER A 69 13.18 8.57 15.99
N MET A 70 12.95 7.81 17.07
CA MET A 70 12.41 6.46 16.97
C MET A 70 10.95 6.49 16.49
N MET A 71 10.13 7.39 17.06
CA MET A 71 8.74 7.55 16.65
C MET A 71 8.63 7.95 15.17
N ALA A 72 9.45 8.93 14.73
CA ALA A 72 9.52 9.34 13.34
C ALA A 72 9.94 8.19 12.41
N GLY A 73 10.88 7.35 12.86
CA GLY A 73 11.30 6.14 12.14
C GLY A 73 10.15 5.14 11.95
N GLY A 74 9.40 4.85 13.02
CA GLY A 74 8.25 3.94 12.97
C GLY A 74 7.13 4.44 12.02
N ILE A 75 6.79 5.73 12.10
CA ILE A 75 5.82 6.35 11.20
C ILE A 75 6.30 6.28 9.75
N LYS A 76 7.58 6.60 9.50
CA LYS A 76 8.18 6.52 8.16
C LYS A 76 8.06 5.12 7.57
N VAL A 77 8.43 4.08 8.33
CA VAL A 77 8.39 2.68 7.87
C VAL A 77 6.95 2.24 7.62
N SER A 78 6.03 2.51 8.56
CA SER A 78 4.61 2.15 8.39
C SER A 78 3.94 2.81 7.18
N SER A 79 4.39 4.00 6.80
CA SER A 79 3.83 4.75 5.66
C SER A 79 4.20 4.15 4.30
N ILE A 80 5.25 3.32 4.23
CA ILE A 80 5.69 2.69 2.97
C ILE A 80 4.55 1.88 2.34
N THR A 81 3.83 1.10 3.15
CA THR A 81 2.76 0.21 2.69
C THR A 81 1.59 1.00 2.10
N THR A 82 1.19 2.10 2.74
CA THR A 82 0.14 3.00 2.21
C THR A 82 0.59 3.70 0.94
N MET A 83 1.84 4.18 0.87
CA MET A 83 2.37 4.79 -0.34
C MET A 83 2.31 3.83 -1.54
N TYR A 84 2.66 2.56 -1.34
CA TYR A 84 2.52 1.54 -2.38
C TYR A 84 1.06 1.34 -2.80
N GLY A 85 0.13 1.22 -1.86
CA GLY A 85 -1.30 1.10 -2.16
C GLY A 85 -1.86 2.29 -2.95
N ILE A 86 -1.46 3.52 -2.57
CA ILE A 86 -1.83 4.75 -3.28
C ILE A 86 -1.29 4.74 -4.71
N LEU A 87 -0.03 4.38 -4.92
CA LEU A 87 0.57 4.33 -6.25
C LEU A 87 -0.19 3.37 -7.17
N ILE A 88 -0.56 2.19 -6.67
CA ILE A 88 -1.35 1.21 -7.42
C ILE A 88 -2.74 1.77 -7.75
N TYR A 89 -3.38 2.45 -6.79
CA TYR A 89 -4.69 3.06 -7.03
C TYR A 89 -4.64 4.17 -8.08
N ILE A 90 -3.66 5.07 -8.00
CA ILE A 90 -3.46 6.15 -9.00
C ILE A 90 -3.25 5.54 -10.38
N LEU A 91 -2.39 4.52 -10.50
CA LEU A 91 -2.17 3.79 -11.76
C LEU A 91 -3.48 3.20 -12.29
N SER A 92 -4.29 2.60 -11.43
CA SER A 92 -5.57 2.00 -11.83
C SER A 92 -6.56 3.02 -12.39
N ILE A 93 -6.60 4.24 -11.82
CA ILE A 93 -7.43 5.33 -12.32
C ILE A 93 -6.92 5.78 -13.68
N ALA A 94 -5.61 6.00 -13.82
CA ALA A 94 -5.00 6.41 -15.08
C ALA A 94 -5.31 5.41 -16.21
N LEU A 95 -5.13 4.12 -15.95
CA LEU A 95 -5.46 3.05 -16.89
C LEU A 95 -6.95 3.04 -17.26
N ARG A 96 -7.86 3.20 -16.29
CA ARG A 96 -9.30 3.27 -16.57
C ARG A 96 -9.67 4.50 -17.41
N LEU A 97 -9.05 5.65 -17.17
CA LEU A 97 -9.28 6.87 -17.95
C LEU A 97 -8.79 6.72 -19.39
N ILE A 98 -7.60 6.16 -19.61
CA ILE A 98 -7.06 5.87 -20.95
C ILE A 98 -8.02 4.95 -21.71
N LYS A 99 -8.47 3.86 -21.08
CA LYS A 99 -9.41 2.93 -21.70
C LYS A 99 -10.73 3.60 -22.09
N LYS A 100 -11.26 4.49 -21.23
CA LYS A 100 -12.49 5.23 -21.49
C LYS A 100 -12.34 6.24 -22.64
N SER A 101 -11.14 6.79 -22.85
CA SER A 101 -10.87 7.73 -23.96
C SER A 101 -10.70 7.05 -25.31
N LEU A 102 -10.40 5.74 -25.34
CA LEU A 102 -10.17 4.95 -26.56
C LEU A 102 -11.43 4.22 -27.06
N ALA A 103 -12.52 4.23 -26.27
CA ALA A 103 -13.80 3.60 -26.56
C ALA A 103 -14.84 4.66 -26.94
#